data_AF-A0A2V8NB91-F1
#
_entry.id   AF-A0A2V8NB91-F1
#
_cell.length_a   1.000
_cell.length_b   1.000
_cell.length_c   1.000
_cell.angle_alpha   90.00
_cell.angle_beta   90.00
_cell.angle_gamma   90.00
#
_symmetry.space_group_name_H-M   'P 1'
#
loop_
_entity.id
_entity.type
_entity.pdbx_description
1 polymer ?
#
loop_
_entity_poly.entity_id
_entity_poly.type
_entity_poly.pdbx_seq_one_letter_code
_entity_poly.pdbx_strand_id
1 'polypeptide(L)' 'FYGDRTGSIEDPFGHSWHVATHVEDVPPEELQRRAAQQHQHT' A
#
# COMPACT_ATOMS: atom_id res chain seq x y z
N PHE A 1 0.73 1.47 -3.70
CA PHE A 1 0.63 0.60 -4.88
C PHE A 1 -0.76 0.67 -5.51
N TYR A 2 -1.80 0.33 -4.74
CA TYR A 2 -3.17 0.16 -5.21
C TYR A 2 -4.04 1.42 -5.32
N GLY A 3 -3.51 2.61 -4.99
CA GLY A 3 -4.29 3.85 -4.93
C GLY A 3 -4.64 4.29 -3.50
N ASP A 4 -4.44 3.41 -2.53
CA ASP A 4 -4.53 3.75 -1.10
C ASP A 4 -3.19 4.18 -0.52
N ARG A 5 -3.26 5.13 0.42
CA ARG A 5 -2.20 5.37 1.38
C ARG A 5 -2.45 4.49 2.59
N THR A 6 -1.54 3.55 2.83
CA THR A 6 -1.61 2.63 3.97
C THR A 6 -0.55 2.97 5.02
N GLY A 7 -0.90 2.82 6.28
CA GLY A 7 0.02 2.85 7.42
C GLY A 7 -0.27 1.67 8.33
N SER A 8 0.76 1.18 9.02
CA SER A 8 0.63 0.13 10.03
C SER A 8 1.03 0.66 11.41
N ILE A 9 0.33 0.20 12.44
CA ILE A 9 0.57 0.53 13.84
C ILE A 9 0.54 -0.76 14.63
N GLU A 10 1.60 -1.01 15.40
CA GLU A 10 1.63 -2.10 16.38
C GLU A 10 1.20 -1.56 17.73
N ASP A 11 0.21 -2.20 18.36
CA ASP A 11 -0.21 -1.85 19.72
C ASP A 11 0.63 -2.58 20.79
N PRO A 12 0.63 -2.12 22.06
CA PRO A 12 1.39 -2.76 23.13
C PRO A 12 0.99 -4.21 23.46
N PHE A 13 -0.14 -4.70 22.92
CA PHE A 13 -0.61 -6.07 23.08
C PHE A 13 -0.19 -6.97 21.91
N GLY A 14 0.55 -6.42 20.94
CA GLY A 14 1.09 -7.15 19.80
C GLY A 14 0.14 -7.25 18.60
N HIS A 15 -0.95 -6.47 18.56
CA HIS A 15 -1.80 -6.44 17.37
C HIS A 15 -1.25 -5.48 16.32
N SER A 16 -1.26 -5.93 15.07
CA SER A 16 -0.92 -5.11 13.91
C SER A 16 -2.17 -4.54 13.27
N TRP A 17 -2.35 -3.23 13.42
CA TRP A 17 -3.44 -2.48 12.85
C TRP A 17 -3.01 -1.85 11.53
N HIS A 18 -3.82 -2.03 10.49
CA HIS A 18 -3.61 -1.42 9.19
C HIS A 18 -4.68 -0.36 8.97
N VAL A 19 -4.24 0.87 8.70
CA VAL A 19 -5.13 1.99 8.37
C VAL A 19 -4.88 2.35 6.92
N ALA A 20 -5.95 2.33 6.11
CA ALA A 20 -5.92 2.68 4.71
C ALA A 20 -6.82 3.89 4.46
N THR A 21 -6.37 4.81 3.63
CA THR A 21 -7.20 5.88 3.08
C THR A 21 -7.09 5.84 1.56
N HIS A 22 -8.25 5.75 0.91
CA HIS A 22 -8.33 5.82 -0.54
C HIS A 22 -7.92 7.22 -1.02
N VAL A 23 -6.95 7.28 -1.93
CA VAL A 23 -6.44 8.53 -2.47
C VAL A 23 -6.85 8.68 -3.95
N GLU A 24 -6.76 7.61 -4.72
CA GLU A 24 -7.10 7.62 -6.14
C GLU A 24 -7.51 6.23 -6.64
N ASP A 25 -8.33 6.21 -7.69
CA ASP A 25 -8.59 5.02 -8.48
C ASP A 25 -7.47 4.82 -9.50
N VAL A 26 -6.68 3.76 -9.33
CA VAL A 26 -5.57 3.46 -10.23
C VAL A 26 -6.00 2.43 -11.27
N PRO A 27 -5.90 2.74 -12.59
CA PRO A 27 -6.20 1.79 -13.64
C PRO A 27 -5.27 0.55 -13.60
N PRO A 28 -5.74 -0.62 -14.07
CA PRO A 28 -4.98 -1.87 -13.99
C PRO A 28 -3.58 -1.84 -14.65
N GLU A 29 -3.42 -1.10 -15.75
CA GLU A 29 -2.14 -0.94 -16.45
C GLU A 29 -1.10 -0.19 -15.61
N GLU A 30 -1.54 0.84 -14.89
CA GLU A 30 -0.69 1.67 -14.04
C GLU A 30 -0.34 0.94 -12.75
N LEU A 31 -1.23 0.08 -12.24
CA LEU A 31 -0.88 -0.89 -11.20
C LEU A 31 0.25 -1.80 -11.66
N GLN A 32 0.18 -2.44 -12.83
CA GLN A 32 1.28 -3.33 -13.25
C GLN A 32 2.64 -2.60 -13.30
N ARG A 33 2.63 -1.34 -13.78
CA ARG A 33 3.83 -0.50 -13.83
C ARG A 33 4.38 -0.17 -12.43
N ARG A 34 3.52 0.25 -11.49
CA ARG A 34 3.94 0.64 -10.13
C ARG A 34 4.46 -0.57 -9.33
N ALA A 35 3.95 -1.78 -9.56
CA ALA A 35 4.37 -2.99 -8.83
C ALA A 35 5.78 -3.39 -9.25
N ALA A 36 6.01 -3.38 -10.56
CA ALA A 36 7.33 -3.65 -11.13
C ALA A 36 8.39 -2.69 -10.58
N GLN A 37 8.05 -1.41 -10.38
CA GLN A 37 8.95 -0.42 -9.79
C GLN A 37 9.22 -0.65 -8.30
N GLN A 38 8.21 -1.06 -7.51
CA GLN A 38 8.42 -1.33 -6.08
C GLN A 38 9.28 -2.59 -5.84
N HIS A 39 9.18 -3.61 -6.70
CA HIS A 39 10.00 -4.82 -6.59
C HIS A 39 11.47 -4.59 -6.93
N GLN A 40 11.80 -3.55 -7.69
CA GLN A 40 13.18 -3.22 -8.08
C GLN A 40 13.96 -2.46 -7.01
N HIS A 41 13.33 -2.08 -5.90
CA HIS A 41 13.94 -1.30 -4.82
C HIS A 41 14.09 -2.08 -3.49
N THR A 42 14.04 -3.41 -3.53
CA THR A 42 14.36 -4.31 -2.41
C THR A 42 15.67 -5.02 -2.69
#